data_AF-A0A832CKW0-F1
#
_entry.id   AF-A0A832CKW0-F1
#
_cell.length_a   1.000
_cell.length_b   1.000
_cell.length_c   1.000
_cell.angle_alpha   90.00
_cell.angle_beta   90.00
_cell.angle_gamma   90.00
#
_symmetry.space_group_name_H-M   'P 1'
#
loop_
_entity.id
_entity.type
_entity.pdbx_description
1 polymer ?
#
loop_
_entity_poly.entity_id
_entity_poly.type
_entity_poly.pdbx_seq_one_letter_code
_entity_poly.pdbx_strand_id
1 'polypeptide(L)'
;METTVNQERKELLREIKNMPSEKLKEILNYVYFIKARDSIDPNQLYFWTRRWQAMEREADADKARGHIIGTGKVKDLLKILKK
;
A
#
# COMPACT_ATOMS: atom_id res chain seq x y z
N MET A 1 17.38 32.55 13.57
CA MET A 1 17.33 31.29 14.34
C MET A 1 16.88 30.19 13.39
N GLU A 2 17.61 29.08 13.31
CA GLU A 2 17.12 27.94 12.53
C GLU A 2 15.85 27.38 13.18
N THR A 3 14.87 27.00 12.37
CA THR A 3 13.65 26.37 12.85
C THR A 3 13.98 24.95 13.33
N THR A 4 13.27 24.47 14.36
CA THR A 4 13.44 23.12 14.91
C THR A 4 13.43 22.04 13.83
N VAL A 5 12.53 22.18 12.83
CA VAL A 5 12.43 21.28 11.66
C VAL A 5 13.71 21.24 10.83
N ASN A 6 14.41 22.38 10.65
CA ASN A 6 15.67 22.43 9.91
C ASN A 6 16.81 21.76 10.69
N GLN A 7 16.78 21.83 12.02
CA GLN A 7 17.73 21.13 12.88
C GLN A 7 17.54 19.62 12.85
N GLU A 8 16.29 19.16 13.00
CA GLU A 8 15.93 17.74 12.93
C GLU A 8 16.31 17.11 11.59
N ARG A 9 16.09 17.81 10.47
CA ARG A 9 16.49 17.33 9.13
C ARG A 9 18.00 17.15 9.01
N LYS A 10 18.78 18.11 9.52
CA LYS A 10 20.25 18.03 9.47
C LYS A 10 20.78 16.86 10.28
N GLU A 11 20.21 16.64 11.46
CA GLU A 11 20.57 15.52 12.32
C GLU A 11 20.26 14.18 11.66
N LEU A 12 19.06 14.03 11.07
CA LEU A 12 18.66 12.84 10.31
C LEU A 12 19.64 12.54 9.16
N LEU A 13 20.04 13.55 8.39
CA LEU A 13 21.02 13.39 7.31
C LEU A 13 22.41 12.98 7.84
N ARG A 14 22.82 13.50 9.00
CA ARG A 14 24.09 13.14 9.65
C ARG A 14 24.11 11.67 10.06
N GLU A 15 23.05 11.20 10.72
CA GLU A 15 22.95 9.81 11.19
C GLU A 15 22.91 8.82 10.03
N ILE A 16 22.16 9.14 8.97
CA ILE A 16 22.00 8.26 7.79
C ILE A 16 23.29 8.12 6.98
N LYS A 17 24.15 9.15 6.95
CA LYS A 17 25.30 9.25 6.04
C LYS A 17 26.26 8.05 6.09
N ASN A 18 26.45 7.43 7.26
CA ASN A 18 27.41 6.34 7.46
C ASN A 18 26.74 4.99 7.76
N MET A 19 25.43 4.85 7.54
CA MET A 19 24.73 3.61 7.82
C MET A 19 24.94 2.53 6.74
N PRO A 20 24.90 1.24 7.11
CA PRO A 20 24.87 0.13 6.16
C PRO A 20 23.65 0.19 5.23
N SER A 21 23.80 -0.34 4.01
CA SER A 21 22.75 -0.33 2.98
C SER A 21 21.45 -1.00 3.44
N GLU A 22 21.55 -2.08 4.23
CA GLU A 22 20.42 -2.80 4.78
C GLU A 22 19.57 -1.91 5.71
N LYS A 23 20.24 -1.04 6.49
CA LYS A 23 19.59 -0.08 7.39
C LYS A 23 19.00 1.10 6.64
N LEU A 24 19.63 1.55 5.56
CA LEU A 24 19.05 2.56 4.67
C LEU A 24 17.72 2.10 4.08
N LYS A 25 17.63 0.83 3.68
CA LYS A 25 16.38 0.23 3.17
C LYS A 25 15.29 0.19 4.23
N GLU A 26 15.63 -0.13 5.47
CA GLU A 26 14.71 -0.12 6.61
C GLU A 26 14.14 1.29 6.87
N ILE A 27 15.00 2.32 6.87
CA ILE A 27 14.59 3.72 7.02
C ILE A 27 13.68 4.16 5.88
N LEU A 28 14.02 3.80 4.64
CA LEU A 28 13.23 4.17 3.47
C LEU A 28 11.82 3.54 3.54
N ASN A 29 11.72 2.28 3.95
CA ASN A 29 10.43 1.63 4.20
C ASN A 29 9.61 2.36 5.26
N TYR A 30 10.25 2.84 6.33
CA TYR A 30 9.58 3.59 7.38
C TYR A 30 9.06 4.96 6.89
N VAL A 31 9.83 5.66 6.06
CA VAL A 31 9.39 6.89 5.38
C VAL A 31 8.19 6.62 4.48
N TYR A 32 8.21 5.53 3.70
CA TYR A 32 7.05 5.13 2.90
C TYR A 32 5.83 4.82 3.76
N PHE A 33 6.01 4.12 4.87
CA PHE A 33 4.94 3.87 5.83
C PHE A 33 4.33 5.17 6.36
N ILE A 34 5.13 6.13 6.81
CA ILE A 34 4.62 7.42 7.32
C ILE A 34 3.80 8.14 6.23
N LYS A 35 4.30 8.19 5.00
CA LYS A 35 3.58 8.81 3.86
C LYS A 35 2.26 8.10 3.55
N ALA A 36 2.25 6.78 3.66
CA ALA A 36 1.09 5.97 3.32
C ALA A 36 0.07 5.89 4.46
N ARG A 37 0.49 5.98 5.72
CA ARG A 37 -0.35 5.85 6.92
C ARG A 37 -1.53 6.81 6.92
N ASP A 38 -1.31 8.04 6.50
CA ASP A 38 -2.37 9.06 6.50
C ASP A 38 -3.29 8.90 5.28
N SER A 39 -2.89 8.10 4.29
CA SER A 39 -3.65 7.78 3.06
C SER A 39 -4.34 6.41 3.09
N ILE A 40 -3.93 5.52 3.99
CA ILE A 40 -4.47 4.18 4.14
C ILE A 40 -5.30 4.16 5.42
N ASP A 41 -6.61 3.97 5.27
CA ASP A 41 -7.49 3.68 6.41
C ASP A 41 -6.92 2.46 7.17
N PRO A 42 -6.61 2.57 8.48
CA PRO A 42 -6.12 1.45 9.27
C PRO A 42 -7.04 0.22 9.21
N ASN A 43 -8.35 0.42 9.02
CA ASN A 43 -9.30 -0.68 8.84
C ASN A 43 -9.09 -1.44 7.52
N GLN A 44 -8.33 -0.89 6.57
CA GLN A 44 -7.98 -1.50 5.29
C GLN A 44 -6.55 -2.06 5.22
N LEU A 45 -5.84 -2.17 6.34
CA LEU A 45 -4.53 -2.83 6.40
C LEU A 45 -4.56 -4.27 5.82
N TYR A 46 -5.71 -4.96 5.93
CA TYR A 46 -5.90 -6.29 5.37
C TYR A 46 -5.65 -6.37 3.85
N PHE A 47 -5.93 -5.28 3.11
CA PHE A 47 -5.78 -5.21 1.66
C PHE A 47 -4.32 -5.41 1.23
N TRP A 48 -3.37 -4.97 2.06
CA TRP A 48 -1.94 -5.04 1.79
C TRP A 48 -1.29 -6.35 2.25
N THR A 49 -2.06 -7.28 2.82
CA THR A 49 -1.53 -8.59 3.19
C THR A 49 -1.16 -9.41 1.94
N ARG A 50 -0.14 -10.27 2.06
CA ARG A 50 0.28 -11.16 0.96
C ARG A 50 -0.88 -12.01 0.44
N ARG A 51 -1.77 -12.45 1.34
CA ARG A 51 -2.95 -13.23 1.01
C ARG A 51 -3.93 -12.43 0.16
N TRP A 52 -4.28 -11.20 0.59
CA TRP A 52 -5.20 -10.36 -0.18
C TRP A 52 -4.65 -10.01 -1.55
N GLN A 53 -3.38 -9.60 -1.62
CA GLN A 53 -2.72 -9.29 -2.89
C GLN A 53 -2.60 -10.49 -3.84
N ALA A 54 -2.58 -11.73 -3.32
CA ALA A 54 -2.66 -12.93 -4.14
C ALA A 54 -4.07 -13.11 -4.74
N MET A 55 -5.12 -12.88 -3.94
CA MET A 55 -6.51 -12.93 -4.42
C MET A 55 -6.79 -11.84 -5.46
N GLU A 56 -6.23 -10.62 -5.30
CA GLU A 56 -6.33 -9.56 -6.32
C GLU A 56 -5.71 -9.98 -7.66
N ARG A 57 -4.51 -10.59 -7.62
CA ARG A 57 -3.85 -11.10 -8.83
C ARG A 57 -4.66 -12.18 -9.53
N GLU A 58 -5.28 -13.08 -8.78
CA GLU A 58 -6.18 -14.11 -9.33
C GLU A 58 -7.41 -13.48 -9.98
N ALA A 59 -8.06 -12.55 -9.28
CA ALA A 59 -9.22 -11.82 -9.79
C ALA A 59 -8.89 -11.03 -11.07
N ASP A 60 -7.73 -10.40 -11.15
CA ASP A 60 -7.29 -9.68 -12.34
C ASP A 60 -6.99 -10.62 -13.51
N ALA A 61 -6.42 -11.80 -13.25
CA ALA A 61 -6.22 -12.81 -14.29
C ALA A 61 -7.56 -13.34 -14.84
N ASP A 62 -8.57 -13.51 -13.97
CA ASP A 62 -9.92 -13.89 -14.40
C ASP A 62 -10.60 -12.81 -15.22
N LYS A 63 -10.47 -11.54 -14.83
CA LYS A 63 -10.95 -10.41 -15.63
C LYS A 63 -10.29 -10.38 -17.01
N ALA A 64 -8.98 -10.57 -17.08
CA ALA A 64 -8.24 -10.59 -18.34
C ALA A 64 -8.67 -11.75 -19.26
N ARG A 65 -9.06 -12.89 -18.69
CA ARG A 65 -9.65 -14.03 -19.41
C ARG A 65 -11.12 -13.85 -19.79
N GLY A 66 -11.75 -12.74 -19.40
CA GLY A 66 -13.17 -12.48 -19.63
C GLY A 66 -14.10 -13.27 -18.71
N HIS A 67 -13.60 -13.84 -17.61
CA HIS A 67 -14.39 -14.56 -16.60
C HIS A 67 -15.11 -13.59 -15.66
N ILE A 68 -15.86 -12.62 -16.21
CA ILE A 68 -16.62 -11.62 -15.46
C ILE A 68 -18.11 -11.87 -15.66
N ILE A 69 -18.86 -11.88 -14.56
CA ILE A 69 -20.32 -11.97 -14.60
C ILE A 69 -20.91 -10.56 -14.82
N GLY A 70 -21.64 -10.37 -15.93
CA GLY A 70 -22.23 -9.08 -16.28
C GLY A 70 -21.16 -8.01 -16.52
N THR A 71 -21.37 -6.79 -16.02
CA THR A 71 -20.38 -5.69 -16.15
C THR A 71 -19.34 -5.67 -15.02
N GLY A 72 -19.31 -6.69 -14.16
CA GLY A 72 -18.50 -6.69 -12.94
C GLY A 72 -19.08 -5.83 -11.80
N LYS A 73 -20.30 -5.31 -11.96
CA LYS A 73 -21.01 -4.54 -10.94
C LYS A 73 -21.87 -5.45 -10.07
N VAL A 74 -21.92 -5.13 -8.77
CA VAL A 74 -22.75 -5.84 -7.78
C VAL A 74 -24.22 -5.96 -8.22
N LYS A 75 -24.76 -4.94 -8.88
CA LYS A 75 -26.16 -4.96 -9.39
C LYS A 75 -26.40 -6.07 -10.41
N ASP A 76 -25.43 -6.36 -11.28
CA ASP A 76 -25.58 -7.40 -12.30
C ASP A 76 -25.44 -8.80 -11.68
N LEU A 77 -24.51 -8.95 -10.73
CA LEU A 77 -24.37 -10.17 -9.95
C LEU A 77 -25.68 -10.51 -9.20
N LEU A 78 -26.28 -9.52 -8.52
CA LEU A 78 -27.53 -9.72 -7.78
C LEU A 78 -28.70 -10.13 -8.68
N LYS A 79 -28.78 -9.62 -9.91
CA LYS A 79 -29.80 -10.04 -10.88
C LYS A 79 -29.65 -11.51 -11.27
N ILE A 80 -28.42 -12.00 -11.35
CA ILE A 80 -28.11 -13.38 -11.76
C ILE A 80 -28.31 -14.36 -10.60
N LEU A 81 -27.99 -13.94 -9.36
CA LEU A 81 -28.14 -14.78 -8.16
C LEU A 81 -29.57 -14.85 -7.62
N LYS A 82 -30.42 -13.85 -7.86
CA LYS A 82 -31.84 -13.82 -7.41
C LYS A 82 -32.77 -14.70 -8.27
N LYS A 83 -32.28 -15.82 -8.78
CA LYS A 83 -33.13 -16.84 -9.41
C LYS A 83 -34.15 -17.39 -8.41
#